data_AF-A9JXG2-F1
#
_entry.id   AF-A9JXG2-F1
#
_cell.length_a   1.000
_cell.length_b   1.000
_cell.length_c   1.000
_cell.angle_alpha   90.00
_cell.angle_beta   90.00
_cell.angle_gamma   90.00
#
_symmetry.space_group_name_H-M   'P 1'
#
loop_
_entity.id
_entity.type
_entity.pdbx_description
1 polymer ?
#
loop_
_entity_poly.entity_id
_entity_poly.type
_entity_poly.pdbx_seq_one_letter_code
_entity_poly.pdbx_strand_id
1 'polypeptide(L)'
;MSTYYLFKLTPTLSSPSQIRALSDLTNDPEIMTDDDNPNIRFVIINTQTRTDSATHLSPGKGLFIPLPTPAAKELSDDKVLGNREMTAPGQNEYPVTYFFYGTLGEPEKLGGVIGLGEVPVLARASVKGGKIKTWGGKYRALVDGSEEDVVEGAMYIVTDKAEEDALRHYEGASYEVVRCEIHTESGEKKQGLTFRWCGQEDLGDVV
;
A
#
# COMPACT_ATOMS: atom_id res chain seq x y z
N MET A 1 -9.26 -3.35 10.12
CA MET A 1 -8.70 -2.20 9.38
C MET A 1 -9.85 -1.26 9.04
N SER A 2 -9.68 0.03 9.25
CA SER A 2 -10.72 1.03 8.94
C SER A 2 -10.60 1.44 7.47
N THR A 3 -11.66 1.28 6.70
CA THR A 3 -11.73 1.80 5.33
C THR A 3 -12.11 3.27 5.37
N TYR A 4 -11.43 4.08 4.56
CA TYR A 4 -11.72 5.50 4.40
C TYR A 4 -12.31 5.77 3.01
N TYR A 5 -13.09 6.83 2.91
CA TYR A 5 -13.76 7.26 1.71
C TYR A 5 -13.53 8.75 1.52
N LEU A 6 -13.28 9.14 0.27
CA LEU A 6 -13.42 10.52 -0.17
C LEU A 6 -14.92 10.76 -0.42
N PHE A 7 -15.53 11.62 0.39
CA PHE A 7 -16.91 12.02 0.24
C PHE A 7 -17.01 13.43 -0.34
N LYS A 8 -17.70 13.58 -1.47
CA LYS A 8 -17.99 14.89 -2.06
C LYS A 8 -19.10 15.58 -1.27
N LEU A 9 -18.80 16.75 -0.71
CA LEU A 9 -19.80 17.56 -0.02
C LEU A 9 -20.97 17.91 -0.97
N THR A 10 -22.19 17.84 -0.45
CA THR A 10 -23.43 18.05 -1.20
C THR A 10 -24.17 19.27 -0.65
N PRO A 11 -25.19 19.80 -1.35
CA PRO A 11 -26.03 20.85 -0.78
C PRO A 11 -26.72 20.44 0.54
N THR A 12 -27.02 19.16 0.72
CA THR A 12 -27.60 18.62 1.97
C THR A 12 -26.55 18.51 3.07
N LEU A 13 -25.33 18.05 2.73
CA LEU A 13 -24.19 17.91 3.63
C LEU A 13 -23.03 18.76 3.12
N SER A 14 -23.09 20.05 3.47
CA SER A 14 -22.35 21.12 2.80
C SER A 14 -21.10 21.58 3.55
N SER A 15 -20.93 21.15 4.81
CA SER A 15 -19.80 21.52 5.65
C SER A 15 -19.29 20.36 6.52
N PRO A 16 -17.99 20.35 6.87
CA PRO A 16 -17.41 19.38 7.80
C PRO A 16 -18.13 19.30 9.14
N SER A 17 -18.60 20.42 9.68
CA SER A 17 -19.27 20.45 10.98
C SER A 17 -20.63 19.72 10.95
N GLN A 18 -21.31 19.71 9.80
CA GLN A 18 -22.50 18.87 9.61
C GLN A 18 -22.13 17.39 9.62
N ILE A 19 -21.04 17.01 8.95
CA ILE A 19 -20.54 15.62 8.96
C ILE A 19 -20.12 15.20 10.38
N ARG A 20 -19.42 16.08 11.10
CA ARG A 20 -19.01 15.85 12.49
C ARG A 20 -20.21 15.56 13.38
N ALA A 21 -21.24 16.41 13.31
CA ALA A 21 -22.45 16.28 14.12
C ALA A 21 -23.29 15.03 13.77
N LEU A 22 -23.22 14.55 12.54
CA LEU A 22 -23.96 13.37 12.09
C LEU A 22 -23.37 12.04 12.53
N SER A 23 -22.06 12.03 12.80
CA SER A 23 -21.30 10.81 13.08
C SER A 23 -20.52 10.89 14.39
N ASP A 24 -20.91 11.82 15.27
CA ASP A 24 -20.29 12.08 16.56
C ASP A 24 -18.75 12.11 16.50
N LEU A 25 -18.20 12.68 15.44
CA LEU A 25 -16.75 12.79 15.27
C LEU A 25 -16.19 13.78 16.30
N THR A 26 -15.01 13.49 16.83
CA THR A 26 -14.35 14.37 17.81
C THR A 26 -13.91 15.69 17.19
N ASN A 27 -13.51 15.69 15.92
CA ASN A 27 -13.04 16.87 15.18
C ASN A 27 -13.72 16.96 13.82
N ASP A 28 -13.70 18.15 13.22
CA ASP A 28 -14.16 18.34 11.84
C ASP A 28 -13.21 17.64 10.87
N PRO A 29 -13.74 16.90 9.88
CA PRO A 29 -12.90 16.31 8.84
C PRO A 29 -12.27 17.40 7.98
N GLU A 30 -11.04 17.17 7.56
CA GLU A 30 -10.29 18.08 6.69
C GLU A 30 -10.98 18.22 5.32
N ILE A 31 -11.04 19.47 4.82
CA ILE A 31 -11.58 19.77 3.49
C ILE A 31 -10.46 19.71 2.46
N MET A 32 -10.69 18.95 1.41
CA MET A 32 -9.90 18.96 0.19
C MET A 32 -10.71 19.62 -0.93
N THR A 33 -10.04 20.31 -1.85
CA THR A 33 -10.66 20.85 -3.06
C THR A 33 -10.14 20.13 -4.28
N ASP A 34 -10.96 20.06 -5.32
CA ASP A 34 -10.51 19.64 -6.64
C ASP A 34 -9.56 20.69 -7.24
N ASP A 35 -8.47 20.23 -7.86
CA ASP A 35 -7.44 21.12 -8.41
C ASP A 35 -7.97 21.97 -9.58
N ASP A 36 -8.90 21.42 -10.37
CA ASP A 36 -9.51 22.11 -11.52
C ASP A 36 -10.72 22.95 -11.13
N ASN A 37 -11.42 22.58 -10.04
CA ASN A 37 -12.62 23.28 -9.59
C ASN A 37 -12.71 23.42 -8.06
N PRO A 38 -12.32 24.57 -7.48
CA PRO A 38 -12.32 24.77 -6.02
C PRO A 38 -13.72 24.74 -5.37
N ASN A 39 -14.79 24.79 -6.16
CA ASN A 39 -16.15 24.62 -5.64
C ASN A 39 -16.50 23.16 -5.34
N ILE A 40 -15.76 22.22 -5.94
CA ILE A 40 -15.86 20.79 -5.62
C ILE A 40 -15.01 20.56 -4.39
N ARG A 41 -15.69 20.24 -3.28
CA ARG A 41 -15.07 20.01 -1.98
C ARG A 41 -15.31 18.58 -1.54
N PHE A 42 -14.27 17.98 -0.98
CA PHE A 42 -14.27 16.63 -0.46
C PHE A 42 -13.85 16.62 1.00
N VAL A 43 -14.26 15.57 1.71
CA VAL A 43 -13.78 15.25 3.06
C VAL A 43 -13.43 13.78 3.13
N ILE A 44 -12.45 13.43 3.97
CA ILE A 44 -12.11 12.03 4.26
C ILE A 44 -12.96 11.55 5.42
N ILE A 45 -13.69 10.44 5.21
CA ILE A 45 -14.60 9.86 6.20
C ILE A 45 -14.38 8.35 6.34
N ASN A 46 -14.63 7.79 7.52
CA ASN A 46 -14.54 6.34 7.73
C ASN A 46 -15.86 5.63 7.32
N THR A 47 -15.88 4.29 7.41
CA THR A 47 -17.06 3.46 7.09
C THR A 47 -18.32 3.83 7.88
N GLN A 48 -18.19 4.18 9.16
CA GLN A 48 -19.34 4.57 10.00
C GLN A 48 -19.93 5.88 9.49
N THR A 49 -19.09 6.90 9.34
CA THR A 49 -19.52 8.22 8.85
C THR A 49 -20.11 8.17 7.44
N ARG A 50 -19.58 7.28 6.58
CA ARG A 50 -20.15 7.02 5.26
C ARG A 50 -21.58 6.48 5.35
N THR A 51 -21.86 5.59 6.32
CA THR A 51 -23.18 4.99 6.53
C THR A 51 -24.18 6.03 7.06
N ASP A 52 -23.78 6.84 8.04
CA ASP A 52 -24.62 7.89 8.63
C ASP A 52 -24.94 8.97 7.60
N SER A 53 -23.92 9.40 6.83
CA SER A 53 -24.06 10.37 5.75
C SER A 53 -24.96 9.85 4.64
N ALA A 54 -24.82 8.58 4.24
CA ALA A 54 -25.66 7.97 3.21
C ALA A 54 -27.14 7.90 3.64
N THR A 55 -27.41 7.70 4.93
CA THR A 55 -28.77 7.67 5.49
C THR A 55 -29.44 9.05 5.48
N HIS A 56 -28.64 10.11 5.59
CA HIS A 56 -29.11 11.50 5.53
C HIS A 56 -29.26 12.05 4.10
N LEU A 57 -28.84 11.30 3.09
CA LEU A 57 -28.94 11.68 1.67
C LEU A 57 -30.04 10.88 0.98
N SER A 58 -30.66 11.48 -0.04
CA SER A 58 -31.53 10.71 -0.93
C SER A 58 -30.72 9.62 -1.65
N PRO A 59 -31.31 8.44 -1.96
CA PRO A 59 -30.62 7.37 -2.66
C PRO A 59 -29.91 7.87 -3.93
N GLY A 60 -28.63 7.54 -4.06
CA GLY A 60 -27.79 7.93 -5.21
C GLY A 60 -27.31 9.39 -5.24
N LYS A 61 -27.58 10.21 -4.20
CA LYS A 61 -27.11 11.61 -4.14
C LYS A 61 -25.77 11.80 -3.43
N GLY A 62 -25.19 10.76 -2.82
CA GLY A 62 -23.86 10.81 -2.23
C GLY A 62 -22.81 10.18 -3.15
N LEU A 63 -21.69 10.88 -3.38
CA LEU A 63 -20.51 10.33 -4.04
C LEU A 63 -19.50 9.94 -2.95
N PHE A 64 -19.31 8.64 -2.79
CA PHE A 64 -18.36 8.04 -1.85
C PHE A 64 -17.33 7.24 -2.64
N ILE A 65 -16.12 7.75 -2.75
CA ILE A 65 -15.03 7.08 -3.45
C ILE A 65 -14.19 6.37 -2.38
N PRO A 66 -14.09 5.03 -2.36
CA PRO A 66 -13.23 4.35 -1.42
C PRO A 66 -11.78 4.78 -1.67
N LEU A 67 -11.09 5.21 -0.62
CA LEU A 67 -9.67 5.48 -0.71
C LEU A 67 -8.91 4.14 -0.75
N PRO A 68 -7.85 4.02 -1.57
CA PRO A 68 -7.01 2.84 -1.55
C PRO A 68 -6.44 2.66 -0.15
N THR A 69 -6.74 1.52 0.47
CA THR A 69 -6.11 1.16 1.75
C THR A 69 -4.67 0.75 1.46
N PRO A 70 -3.66 1.36 2.09
CA PRO A 70 -2.27 1.01 1.86
C PRO A 70 -1.99 -0.42 2.36
N ALA A 71 -0.97 -1.05 1.78
CA ALA A 71 -0.46 -2.34 2.24
C ALA A 71 -0.15 -2.30 3.74
N ALA A 72 -0.54 -3.34 4.47
CA ALA A 72 -0.32 -3.40 5.91
C ALA A 72 1.17 -3.55 6.23
N LYS A 73 1.68 -2.88 7.26
CA LYS A 73 3.04 -3.08 7.77
C LYS A 73 2.98 -3.24 9.28
N GLU A 74 2.77 -4.47 9.70
CA GLU A 74 2.78 -4.87 11.12
C GLU A 74 3.79 -5.99 11.26
N LEU A 75 5.08 -5.65 11.42
CA LEU A 75 6.18 -6.62 11.30
C LEU A 75 6.32 -7.52 12.55
N SER A 76 5.34 -8.39 12.79
CA SER A 76 5.39 -9.47 13.78
C SER A 76 6.25 -10.66 13.30
N ASP A 77 6.51 -11.61 14.21
CA ASP A 77 7.40 -12.76 13.96
C ASP A 77 6.91 -13.67 12.80
N ASP A 78 5.62 -13.65 12.48
CA ASP A 78 5.03 -14.41 11.37
C ASP A 78 5.08 -13.66 10.02
N LYS A 79 5.48 -12.38 10.01
CA LYS A 79 5.57 -11.55 8.80
C LYS A 79 6.96 -11.62 8.19
N VAL A 80 7.32 -12.85 7.81
CA VAL A 80 8.61 -13.16 7.20
C VAL A 80 8.42 -14.09 6.01
N LEU A 81 9.09 -13.76 4.91
CA LEU A 81 9.25 -14.62 3.74
C LEU A 81 10.47 -15.53 3.95
N GLY A 82 10.28 -16.84 3.92
CA GLY A 82 11.34 -17.82 4.14
C GLY A 82 11.75 -17.94 5.61
N ASN A 83 12.92 -17.41 5.97
CA ASN A 83 13.55 -17.64 7.29
C ASN A 83 12.78 -16.97 8.44
N ARG A 84 11.97 -17.75 9.17
CA ARG A 84 11.08 -17.28 10.26
C ARG A 84 11.79 -16.75 11.52
N GLU A 85 13.11 -16.84 11.63
CA GLU A 85 13.84 -16.30 12.78
C GLU A 85 14.24 -14.82 12.60
N MET A 86 13.84 -14.21 11.47
CA MET A 86 14.22 -12.84 11.14
C MET A 86 13.44 -11.79 11.92
N THR A 87 14.15 -11.00 12.72
CA THR A 87 13.57 -9.92 13.55
C THR A 87 13.85 -8.51 13.04
N ALA A 88 14.72 -8.37 12.04
CA ALA A 88 15.08 -7.10 11.42
C ALA A 88 14.71 -7.08 9.91
N PRO A 89 14.36 -5.92 9.35
CA PRO A 89 14.30 -4.60 10.00
C PRO A 89 13.11 -4.43 10.95
N GLY A 90 13.19 -3.45 11.85
CA GLY A 90 12.15 -3.11 12.82
C GLY A 90 11.01 -2.27 12.23
N GLN A 91 9.94 -2.10 13.02
CA GLN A 91 8.84 -1.20 12.67
C GLN A 91 9.35 0.25 12.60
N ASN A 92 9.17 0.91 11.45
CA ASN A 92 9.67 2.28 11.18
C ASN A 92 11.20 2.46 11.26
N GLU A 93 11.98 1.42 10.97
CA GLU A 93 13.43 1.54 10.83
C GLU A 93 13.81 2.01 9.43
N TYR A 94 14.63 3.06 9.35
CA TYR A 94 15.13 3.65 8.10
C TYR A 94 16.62 4.03 8.24
N PRO A 95 17.40 3.98 7.15
CA PRO A 95 17.02 3.49 5.82
C PRO A 95 16.80 1.98 5.81
N VAL A 96 15.94 1.50 4.91
CA VAL A 96 15.58 0.07 4.79
C VAL A 96 15.63 -0.39 3.35
N THR A 97 16.19 -1.58 3.12
CA THR A 97 16.25 -2.16 1.77
C THR A 97 14.91 -2.82 1.44
N TYR A 98 14.29 -2.39 0.35
CA TYR A 98 13.10 -3.01 -0.22
C TYR A 98 13.46 -3.84 -1.45
N PHE A 99 12.85 -5.01 -1.57
CA PHE A 99 12.89 -5.85 -2.76
C PHE A 99 11.58 -5.74 -3.55
N PHE A 100 11.71 -5.63 -4.88
CA PHE A 100 10.61 -5.51 -5.82
C PHE A 100 10.73 -6.57 -6.91
N TYR A 101 9.60 -7.23 -7.21
CA TYR A 101 9.52 -8.35 -8.16
C TYR A 101 8.48 -8.11 -9.28
N GLY A 102 7.99 -6.88 -9.42
CA GLY A 102 6.99 -6.46 -10.38
C GLY A 102 7.29 -5.08 -10.96
N THR A 103 6.26 -4.29 -11.25
CA THR A 103 6.40 -2.97 -11.89
C THR A 103 7.25 -1.97 -11.08
N LEU A 104 7.28 -2.08 -9.75
CA LEU A 104 8.18 -1.25 -8.91
C LEU A 104 9.67 -1.58 -9.09
N GLY A 105 10.01 -2.68 -9.77
CA GLY A 105 11.38 -2.99 -10.20
C GLY A 105 11.83 -2.16 -11.40
N GLU A 106 10.96 -1.34 -12.00
CA GLU A 106 11.29 -0.41 -13.07
C GLU A 106 11.66 0.97 -12.48
N PRO A 107 12.87 1.49 -12.73
CA PRO A 107 13.35 2.75 -12.16
C PRO A 107 12.41 3.94 -12.31
N GLU A 108 11.89 4.17 -13.52
CA GLU A 108 10.98 5.29 -13.80
C GLU A 108 9.66 5.16 -13.05
N LYS A 109 9.16 3.92 -12.94
CA LYS A 109 7.93 3.65 -12.21
C LYS A 109 8.11 3.88 -10.72
N LEU A 110 9.22 3.39 -10.15
CA LEU A 110 9.55 3.62 -8.76
C LEU A 110 9.66 5.12 -8.47
N GLY A 111 10.48 5.84 -9.23
CA GLY A 111 10.69 7.28 -9.06
C GLY A 111 9.38 8.08 -9.10
N GLY A 112 8.48 7.76 -10.03
CA GLY A 112 7.16 8.38 -10.11
C GLY A 112 6.25 8.06 -8.91
N VAL A 113 6.34 6.86 -8.33
CA VAL A 113 5.55 6.46 -7.15
C VAL A 113 6.04 7.17 -5.89
N ILE A 114 7.35 7.19 -5.65
CA ILE A 114 7.93 7.82 -4.44
C ILE A 114 8.17 9.32 -4.59
N GLY A 115 7.85 9.91 -5.75
CA GLY A 115 7.90 11.35 -5.97
C GLY A 115 9.32 11.91 -6.12
N LEU A 116 10.27 11.11 -6.59
CA LEU A 116 11.62 11.59 -6.84
C LEU A 116 11.67 12.45 -8.10
N GLY A 117 12.42 13.55 -8.04
CA GLY A 117 12.69 14.40 -9.20
C GLY A 117 13.68 13.78 -10.20
N GLU A 118 14.41 12.75 -9.79
CA GLU A 118 15.37 12.00 -10.60
C GLU A 118 15.02 10.50 -10.62
N VAL A 119 15.45 9.79 -11.66
CA VAL A 119 15.22 8.34 -11.78
C VAL A 119 16.11 7.59 -10.77
N PRO A 120 15.53 6.83 -9.82
CA PRO A 120 16.31 6.10 -8.83
C PRO A 120 17.14 4.98 -9.47
N VAL A 121 18.30 4.68 -8.88
CA VAL A 121 19.12 3.53 -9.29
C VAL A 121 18.70 2.30 -8.49
N LEU A 122 18.22 1.27 -9.17
CA LEU A 122 17.90 -0.02 -8.57
C LEU A 122 19.04 -1.01 -8.83
N ALA A 123 19.37 -1.81 -7.82
CA ALA A 123 20.32 -2.91 -7.95
C ALA A 123 19.57 -4.21 -8.18
N ARG A 124 20.07 -5.10 -9.03
CA ARG A 124 19.48 -6.43 -9.20
C ARG A 124 19.68 -7.26 -7.93
N ALA A 125 18.67 -8.03 -7.57
CA ALA A 125 18.68 -8.85 -6.39
C ALA A 125 17.69 -10.02 -6.54
N SER A 126 17.75 -10.96 -5.60
CA SER A 126 16.76 -12.03 -5.48
C SER A 126 16.39 -12.29 -4.02
N VAL A 127 15.28 -12.98 -3.79
CA VAL A 127 14.84 -13.45 -2.47
C VAL A 127 14.53 -14.93 -2.52
N LYS A 128 14.70 -15.62 -1.39
CA LYS A 128 14.37 -17.04 -1.22
C LYS A 128 13.09 -17.24 -0.40
N GLY A 129 12.47 -18.42 -0.50
CA GLY A 129 11.29 -18.77 0.30
C GLY A 129 9.99 -18.21 -0.25
N GLY A 130 10.01 -17.67 -1.47
CA GLY A 130 8.86 -17.06 -2.12
C GLY A 130 8.65 -17.60 -3.52
N LYS A 131 7.40 -17.58 -3.98
CA LYS A 131 7.02 -17.95 -5.35
C LYS A 131 6.15 -16.86 -5.95
N ILE A 132 6.34 -16.56 -7.22
CA ILE A 132 5.45 -15.67 -7.97
C ILE A 132 4.25 -16.46 -8.49
N LYS A 133 3.07 -15.90 -8.30
CA LYS A 133 1.80 -16.30 -8.92
C LYS A 133 1.22 -15.12 -9.70
N THR A 134 0.15 -15.37 -10.44
CA THR A 134 -0.53 -14.36 -11.24
C THR A 134 -1.96 -14.13 -10.74
N TRP A 135 -2.29 -12.87 -10.42
CA TRP A 135 -3.64 -12.43 -10.16
C TRP A 135 -4.24 -11.79 -11.42
N GLY A 136 -5.47 -12.18 -11.78
CA GLY A 136 -6.17 -11.65 -12.96
C GLY A 136 -5.44 -11.84 -14.29
N GLY A 137 -4.53 -12.83 -14.38
CA GLY A 137 -3.73 -13.14 -15.57
C GLY A 137 -2.65 -12.11 -15.94
N LYS A 138 -2.47 -11.04 -15.15
CA LYS A 138 -1.55 -9.94 -15.49
C LYS A 138 -0.73 -9.39 -14.32
N TYR A 139 -1.20 -9.54 -13.08
CA TYR A 139 -0.53 -8.96 -11.92
C TYR A 139 0.32 -10.01 -11.22
N ARG A 140 1.57 -9.68 -10.92
CA ARG A 140 2.48 -10.56 -10.18
C ARG A 140 2.16 -10.47 -8.69
N ALA A 141 2.01 -11.64 -8.06
CA ALA A 141 1.74 -11.78 -6.64
C ALA A 141 2.81 -12.67 -6.02
N LEU A 142 3.60 -12.13 -5.09
CA LEU A 142 4.54 -12.92 -4.31
C LEU A 142 3.78 -13.62 -3.18
N VAL A 143 3.91 -14.94 -3.11
CA VAL A 143 3.38 -15.78 -2.03
C VAL A 143 4.49 -16.59 -1.39
N ASP A 144 4.21 -17.19 -0.23
CA ASP A 144 5.15 -18.14 0.38
C ASP A 144 5.41 -19.33 -0.55
N GLY A 145 6.68 -19.66 -0.71
CA GLY A 145 7.18 -20.80 -1.46
C GLY A 145 7.94 -21.78 -0.57
N SER A 146 8.61 -22.74 -1.19
CA SER A 146 9.62 -23.58 -0.56
C SER A 146 10.92 -22.80 -0.33
N GLU A 147 11.79 -23.28 0.57
CA GLU A 147 13.08 -22.64 0.86
C GLU A 147 14.01 -22.55 -0.37
N GLU A 148 13.82 -23.44 -1.33
CA GLU A 148 14.58 -23.48 -2.58
C GLU A 148 14.01 -22.56 -3.66
N ASP A 149 12.78 -22.07 -3.50
CA ASP A 149 12.17 -21.16 -4.47
C ASP A 149 12.86 -19.80 -4.41
N VAL A 150 13.28 -19.32 -5.57
CA VAL A 150 13.98 -18.05 -5.76
C VAL A 150 13.14 -17.12 -6.63
N VAL A 151 13.02 -15.87 -6.20
CA VAL A 151 12.38 -14.80 -6.97
C VAL A 151 13.42 -13.75 -7.31
N GLU A 152 13.65 -13.58 -8.60
CA GLU A 152 14.49 -12.52 -9.16
C GLU A 152 13.73 -11.18 -9.20
N GLY A 153 14.46 -10.10 -8.99
CA GLY A 153 13.91 -8.76 -8.99
C GLY A 153 14.99 -7.69 -8.84
N ALA A 154 14.59 -6.61 -8.19
CA ALA A 154 15.44 -5.46 -7.95
C ALA A 154 15.27 -4.97 -6.52
N MET A 155 16.29 -4.30 -5.99
CA MET A 155 16.27 -3.70 -4.67
C MET A 155 16.55 -2.20 -4.73
N TYR A 156 15.97 -1.49 -3.77
CA TYR A 156 16.17 -0.06 -3.56
C TYR A 156 16.26 0.22 -2.06
N ILE A 157 17.01 1.26 -1.68
CA ILE A 157 17.12 1.70 -0.30
C ILE A 157 16.09 2.81 -0.07
N VAL A 158 15.02 2.47 0.63
CA VAL A 158 14.00 3.43 1.06
C VAL A 158 14.56 4.22 2.24
N THR A 159 14.58 5.53 2.09
CA THR A 159 15.34 6.44 2.97
C THR A 159 14.52 6.96 4.14
N ASP A 160 13.21 7.07 3.96
CA ASP A 160 12.30 7.59 4.97
C ASP A 160 10.89 6.99 4.89
N LYS A 161 10.05 7.41 5.86
CA LYS A 161 8.67 6.95 5.98
C LYS A 161 7.77 7.43 4.83
N ALA A 162 8.02 8.61 4.26
CA ALA A 162 7.17 9.16 3.21
C ALA A 162 7.31 8.34 1.91
N GLU A 163 8.55 7.97 1.55
CA GLU A 163 8.81 7.03 0.45
C GLU A 163 8.11 5.69 0.70
N GLU A 164 8.24 5.12 1.91
CA GLU A 164 7.60 3.85 2.24
C GLU A 164 6.07 3.92 2.19
N ASP A 165 5.47 4.99 2.73
CA ASP A 165 4.03 5.18 2.69
C ASP A 165 3.54 5.28 1.24
N ALA A 166 4.26 5.95 0.35
CA ALA A 166 3.92 6.02 -1.07
C ALA A 166 3.93 4.63 -1.73
N LEU A 167 4.94 3.81 -1.46
CA LEU A 167 5.00 2.42 -1.94
C LEU A 167 3.81 1.59 -1.44
N ARG A 168 3.49 1.71 -0.15
CA ARG A 168 2.37 0.98 0.47
C ARG A 168 1.03 1.39 -0.12
N HIS A 169 0.83 2.68 -0.41
CA HIS A 169 -0.39 3.15 -1.09
C HIS A 169 -0.49 2.62 -2.52
N TYR A 170 0.64 2.55 -3.24
CA TYR A 170 0.68 2.02 -4.59
C TYR A 170 0.30 0.53 -4.66
N GLU A 171 0.87 -0.30 -3.78
CA GLU A 171 0.58 -1.75 -3.74
C GLU A 171 -0.83 -2.05 -3.21
N GLY A 172 -1.23 -1.33 -2.16
CA GLY A 172 -2.57 -1.42 -1.59
C GLY A 172 -2.83 -2.68 -0.74
N ALA A 173 -4.07 -2.83 -0.28
CA ALA A 173 -4.44 -3.78 0.76
C ALA A 173 -4.47 -5.25 0.36
N SER A 174 -4.32 -5.59 -0.92
CA SER A 174 -4.10 -6.98 -1.34
C SER A 174 -2.69 -7.46 -1.02
N TYR A 175 -1.81 -6.56 -0.56
CA TYR A 175 -0.45 -6.84 -0.16
C TYR A 175 -0.20 -6.43 1.30
N GLU A 176 0.77 -7.10 1.89
CA GLU A 176 1.35 -6.78 3.19
C GLU A 176 2.87 -6.67 3.08
N VAL A 177 3.47 -5.85 3.93
CA VAL A 177 4.91 -5.73 4.04
C VAL A 177 5.42 -6.83 4.96
N VAL A 178 6.40 -7.60 4.50
CA VAL A 178 7.03 -8.69 5.25
C VAL A 178 8.55 -8.57 5.19
N ARG A 179 9.24 -9.14 6.19
CA ARG A 179 10.70 -9.27 6.18
C ARG A 179 11.14 -10.33 5.17
N CYS A 180 12.30 -10.14 4.55
CA CYS A 180 12.91 -11.10 3.65
C CYS A 180 14.44 -11.00 3.65
N GLU A 181 15.11 -12.08 3.27
CA GLU A 181 16.55 -12.09 3.02
C GLU A 181 16.77 -11.82 1.53
N ILE A 182 17.38 -10.67 1.23
CA ILE A 182 17.69 -10.20 -0.11
C ILE A 182 19.12 -10.59 -0.46
N HIS A 183 19.30 -11.25 -1.59
CA HIS A 183 20.58 -11.68 -2.14
C HIS A 183 20.97 -10.74 -3.27
N THR A 184 22.07 -10.03 -3.11
CA THR A 184 22.59 -9.12 -4.14
C THR A 184 23.38 -9.87 -5.20
N GLU A 185 23.61 -9.25 -6.36
CA GLU A 185 24.48 -9.83 -7.40
C GLU A 185 25.93 -10.10 -6.94
N SER A 186 26.41 -9.39 -5.93
CA SER A 186 27.75 -9.63 -5.34
C SER A 186 27.78 -10.84 -4.39
N GLY A 187 26.63 -11.46 -4.12
CA GLY A 187 26.49 -12.57 -3.17
C GLY A 187 26.32 -12.12 -1.71
N GLU A 188 26.24 -10.81 -1.45
CA GLU A 188 25.92 -10.28 -0.12
C GLU A 188 24.45 -10.56 0.22
N LYS A 189 24.19 -10.97 1.47
CA LYS A 189 22.85 -11.12 2.04
C LYS A 189 22.48 -9.90 2.86
N LYS A 190 21.29 -9.35 2.61
CA LYS A 190 20.72 -8.22 3.34
C LYS A 190 19.37 -8.58 3.92
N GLN A 191 19.10 -8.11 5.13
CA GLN A 191 17.75 -8.14 5.69
C GLN A 191 16.99 -6.94 5.14
N GLY A 192 15.79 -7.19 4.62
CA GLY A 192 14.99 -6.16 4.00
C GLY A 192 13.51 -6.46 4.05
N LEU A 193 12.74 -5.67 3.31
CA LEU A 193 11.30 -5.76 3.23
C LEU A 193 10.86 -6.06 1.79
N THR A 194 9.71 -6.70 1.66
CA THR A 194 9.04 -6.92 0.37
C THR A 194 7.53 -6.90 0.58
N PHE A 195 6.78 -6.78 -0.52
CA PHE A 195 5.32 -6.89 -0.50
C PHE A 195 4.93 -8.33 -0.76
N ARG A 196 4.22 -8.99 0.17
CA ARG A 196 3.64 -10.33 -0.02
C ARG A 196 2.14 -10.19 -0.25
N TRP A 197 1.59 -10.99 -1.16
CA TRP A 197 0.15 -11.06 -1.38
C TRP A 197 -0.56 -11.65 -0.15
N CYS A 198 -1.56 -10.93 0.34
CA CYS A 198 -2.47 -11.37 1.41
C CYS A 198 -3.95 -11.26 1.02
N GLY A 199 -4.24 -11.02 -0.27
CA GLY A 199 -5.60 -10.97 -0.80
C GLY A 199 -6.33 -12.32 -0.73
N GLN A 200 -7.66 -12.26 -0.65
CA GLN A 200 -8.51 -13.45 -0.54
C GLN A 200 -8.87 -14.13 -1.87
N GLU A 201 -8.49 -13.51 -3.00
CA GLU A 201 -8.82 -14.00 -4.33
C GLU A 201 -7.88 -15.11 -4.80
N ASP A 202 -8.41 -16.02 -5.62
CA ASP A 202 -7.64 -17.11 -6.20
C ASP A 202 -6.52 -16.59 -7.10
N LEU A 203 -5.32 -17.11 -6.88
CA LEU A 203 -4.13 -16.85 -7.68
C LEU A 203 -3.91 -17.99 -8.68
N GLY A 204 -3.71 -17.64 -9.95
CA GLY A 204 -3.26 -18.58 -10.97
C GLY A 204 -1.74 -18.79 -10.94
N ASP A 205 -1.28 -19.85 -11.60
CA ASP A 205 0.15 -20.01 -11.87
C ASP A 205 0.63 -18.96 -12.90
N VAL A 206 1.94 -18.73 -12.94
CA VAL A 206 2.56 -17.92 -14.01
C VAL A 206 2.50 -18.72 -15.30
N VAL A 207 1.89 -18.13 -16.33
CA VAL A 207 1.77 -18.71 -17.68
C VAL A 207 3.07 -18.56 -18.44
#